data_AF-A0A537EJL4-F1
#
_entry.id   AF-A0A537EJL4-F1
#
_cell.length_a   1.000
_cell.length_b   1.000
_cell.length_c   1.000
_cell.angle_alpha   90.00
_cell.angle_beta   90.00
_cell.angle_gamma   90.00
#
_symmetry.space_group_name_H-M   'P 1'
#
loop_
_entity.id
_entity.type
_entity.pdbx_description
1 polymer ?
#
loop_
_entity_poly.entity_id
_entity_poly.type
_entity_poly.pdbx_seq_one_letter_code
_entity_poly.pdbx_strand_id
1 'polypeptide(L)'
;MSGPIKSETGERVLGGLEVESPLRFGSERLFLLFTQSRLILAHHAKLGRASVPMYSLFGKMAEGLRRPGRKTGSLEKMALMEPDGILGLHRDNFSVEYPQVVSVKVEPAGGKSRITLVTMDQKYELYASPVAVDGVEHDLRSLLGRRVEYRS
;
A
#
# COMPACT_ATOMS: atom_id res chain seq x y z
N MET A 1 -38.09 -8.30 15.53
CA MET A 1 -36.75 -8.66 16.06
C MET A 1 -35.75 -8.46 14.94
N SER A 2 -35.05 -7.34 14.94
CA SER A 2 -34.06 -7.01 13.91
C SER A 2 -32.71 -7.59 14.33
N GLY A 3 -32.19 -8.55 13.56
CA GLY A 3 -30.85 -9.09 13.77
C GLY A 3 -29.78 -8.02 13.54
N PRO A 4 -28.56 -8.19 14.10
CA PRO A 4 -27.48 -7.24 13.89
C PRO A 4 -27.09 -7.23 12.42
N ILE A 5 -27.10 -6.04 11.81
CA ILE A 5 -26.55 -5.78 10.48
C ILE A 5 -25.05 -6.03 10.58
N LYS A 6 -24.56 -7.14 10.01
CA LYS A 6 -23.14 -7.29 9.71
C LYS A 6 -22.78 -6.21 8.70
N SER A 7 -21.92 -5.26 9.07
CA SER A 7 -21.25 -4.41 8.11
C SER A 7 -20.28 -5.27 7.29
N GLU A 8 -20.71 -5.76 6.14
CA GLU A 8 -19.93 -6.64 5.25
C GLU A 8 -18.86 -5.92 4.41
N THR A 9 -18.58 -4.64 4.67
CA THR A 9 -17.64 -3.83 3.88
C THR A 9 -16.44 -3.39 4.70
N GLY A 10 -15.57 -4.34 5.06
CA GLY A 10 -14.22 -4.03 5.51
C GLY A 10 -13.34 -3.68 4.30
N GLU A 11 -12.80 -2.47 4.27
CA GLU A 11 -11.85 -2.01 3.25
C GLU A 11 -10.66 -2.98 3.13
N ARG A 12 -10.18 -3.24 1.91
CA ARG A 12 -9.01 -4.11 1.68
C ARG A 12 -7.95 -3.47 0.81
N VAL A 13 -6.72 -3.92 1.00
CA VAL A 13 -5.60 -3.64 0.08
C VAL A 13 -5.83 -4.38 -1.24
N LEU A 14 -5.80 -3.64 -2.33
CA LEU A 14 -5.92 -4.14 -3.71
C LEU A 14 -4.55 -4.50 -4.30
N GLY A 15 -3.52 -3.74 -3.92
CA GLY A 15 -2.16 -3.91 -4.43
C GLY A 15 -1.21 -2.91 -3.81
N GLY A 16 0.01 -2.85 -4.33
CA GLY A 16 1.01 -1.90 -3.89
C GLY A 16 2.40 -2.22 -4.40
N LEU A 17 3.34 -1.36 -4.07
CA LEU A 17 4.74 -1.50 -4.44
C LEU A 17 5.67 -0.97 -3.34
N GLU A 18 6.88 -1.51 -3.32
CA GLU A 18 7.97 -0.95 -2.50
C GLU A 18 8.49 0.33 -3.14
N VAL A 19 8.64 1.37 -2.33
CA VAL A 19 9.13 2.68 -2.75
C VAL A 19 10.20 3.17 -1.78
N GLU A 20 11.07 4.04 -2.25
CA GLU A 20 12.07 4.75 -1.45
C GLU A 20 11.73 6.23 -1.40
N SER A 21 11.70 6.82 -0.22
CA SER A 21 11.59 8.27 -0.03
C SER A 21 12.97 8.85 0.31
N PRO A 22 13.46 9.87 -0.41
CA PRO A 22 14.74 10.50 -0.10
C PRO A 22 14.63 11.33 1.19
N LEU A 23 15.62 11.19 2.06
CA LEU A 23 15.77 12.00 3.27
C LEU A 23 16.98 12.93 3.11
N ARG A 24 17.13 13.91 4.00
CA ARG A 24 18.34 14.77 4.03
C ARG A 24 19.63 13.96 4.12
N PHE A 25 19.58 12.82 4.80
CA PHE A 25 20.68 11.88 4.93
C PHE A 25 20.19 10.46 4.64
N GLY A 26 20.30 10.03 3.39
CA GLY A 26 19.94 8.68 2.95
C GLY A 26 18.53 8.58 2.37
N SER A 27 17.93 7.41 2.47
CA SER A 27 16.56 7.15 2.02
C SER A 27 15.87 6.19 2.98
N GLU A 28 14.55 6.26 2.98
CA GLU A 28 13.69 5.35 3.73
C GLU A 28 12.91 4.46 2.77
N ARG A 29 12.76 3.18 3.15
CA ARG A 29 11.94 2.21 2.40
C ARG A 29 10.54 2.16 2.97
N LEU A 30 9.57 2.33 2.11
CA LEU A 30 8.15 2.36 2.39
C LEU A 30 7.42 1.41 1.43
N PHE A 31 6.14 1.16 1.71
CA PHE A 31 5.20 0.58 0.78
C PHE A 31 4.16 1.62 0.43
N LEU A 32 3.95 1.82 -0.87
CA LEU A 32 2.79 2.53 -1.38
C LEU A 32 1.72 1.50 -1.68
N LEU A 33 0.67 1.46 -0.85
CA LEU A 33 -0.43 0.50 -0.95
C LEU A 33 -1.68 1.18 -1.52
N PHE A 34 -2.40 0.44 -2.34
CA PHE A 34 -3.67 0.84 -2.93
C PHE A 34 -4.79 0.08 -2.25
N THR A 35 -5.83 0.79 -1.84
CA THR A 35 -7.04 0.17 -1.27
C THR A 35 -8.24 0.51 -2.14
N GLN A 36 -9.43 0.12 -1.69
CA GLN A 36 -10.68 0.47 -2.36
C GLN A 36 -10.99 1.98 -2.32
N SER A 37 -10.48 2.72 -1.32
CA SER A 37 -10.88 4.12 -1.08
C SER A 37 -9.70 5.11 -0.93
N ARG A 38 -8.48 4.63 -0.66
CA ARG A 38 -7.31 5.46 -0.33
C ARG A 38 -5.98 4.84 -0.70
N LEU A 39 -4.97 5.70 -0.80
CA LEU A 39 -3.56 5.31 -0.78
C LEU A 39 -3.09 5.18 0.68
N ILE A 40 -2.16 4.28 0.95
CA ILE A 40 -1.43 4.21 2.23
C ILE A 40 0.06 4.26 1.94
N LEU A 41 0.79 5.16 2.57
CA LEU A 41 2.24 5.06 2.70
C LEU A 41 2.55 4.39 4.04
N ALA A 42 3.09 3.19 3.97
CA ALA A 42 3.43 2.39 5.14
C ALA A 42 4.95 2.21 5.25
N HIS A 43 5.50 2.49 6.42
CA HIS A 43 6.90 2.22 6.73
C HIS A 43 7.18 0.72 6.67
N HIS A 44 8.39 0.37 6.20
CA HIS A 44 8.84 -1.02 6.19
C HIS A 44 9.08 -1.54 7.63
N ALA A 45 8.01 -1.87 8.33
CA ALA A 45 8.08 -2.48 9.64
C ALA A 45 8.71 -3.87 9.53
N LYS A 46 9.64 -4.20 10.45
CA LYS A 46 10.08 -5.58 10.62
C LYS A 46 8.91 -6.39 11.15
N LEU A 47 8.12 -6.98 10.26
CA LEU A 47 7.05 -7.92 10.56
C LEU A 47 7.66 -9.22 11.12
N GLY A 48 8.14 -9.14 12.36
CA GLY A 48 8.62 -10.27 13.15
C GLY A 48 7.48 -11.19 13.55
N ARG A 49 7.80 -12.40 14.00
CA ARG A 49 6.86 -13.46 14.41
C ARG A 49 5.79 -13.07 15.46
N ALA A 50 5.79 -11.84 15.97
CA ALA A 50 4.99 -11.39 17.10
C ALA A 50 3.99 -10.26 16.79
N SER A 51 3.93 -9.73 15.57
CA SER A 51 3.09 -8.55 15.27
C SER A 51 1.89 -8.82 14.36
N VAL A 52 1.39 -10.07 14.31
CA VAL A 52 0.03 -10.29 13.80
C VAL A 52 -0.91 -9.95 14.96
N PRO A 53 -1.74 -8.90 14.87
CA PRO A 53 -2.80 -8.70 15.84
C PRO A 53 -3.69 -9.94 15.78
N MET A 54 -3.75 -10.71 16.86
CA MET A 54 -4.54 -11.93 17.03
C MET A 54 -6.06 -11.67 17.04
N TYR A 55 -6.54 -10.62 16.39
CA TYR A 55 -7.95 -10.21 16.43
C TYR A 55 -8.81 -10.81 15.30
N SER A 56 -8.25 -11.61 14.38
CA SER A 56 -9.02 -12.26 13.30
C SER A 56 -9.18 -13.78 13.45
N LEU A 57 -8.81 -14.36 14.59
CA LEU A 57 -8.81 -15.82 14.79
C LEU A 57 -10.13 -16.41 15.31
N PHE A 58 -11.27 -15.86 14.87
CA PHE A 58 -12.56 -16.56 14.95
C PHE A 58 -13.40 -16.28 13.71
N GLY A 59 -13.26 -17.13 12.69
CA GLY A 59 -14.19 -17.12 11.57
C GLY A 59 -13.69 -17.84 10.33
N LYS A 60 -13.98 -19.15 10.28
CA LYS A 60 -13.97 -20.03 9.10
C LYS A 60 -12.62 -20.69 8.77
N MET A 61 -12.51 -21.94 9.21
CA MET A 61 -11.88 -22.99 8.40
C MET A 61 -12.52 -22.96 7.01
N ALA A 62 -11.73 -22.60 6.02
CA ALA A 62 -11.95 -22.99 4.63
C ALA A 62 -10.62 -23.53 4.12
N GLU A 63 -10.70 -24.75 3.61
CA GLU A 63 -9.65 -25.63 3.13
C GLU A 63 -8.57 -24.95 2.29
N GLY A 64 -7.32 -25.38 2.50
CA GLY A 64 -6.25 -25.10 1.55
C GLY A 64 -4.89 -25.03 2.19
N LEU A 65 -4.25 -26.19 2.36
CA LEU A 65 -2.81 -26.31 2.54
C LEU A 65 -2.05 -25.38 1.59
N ARG A 66 -1.54 -24.24 2.09
CA ARG A 66 -0.48 -23.48 1.42
C ARG A 66 0.82 -23.66 2.21
N ARG A 67 1.53 -24.70 1.77
CA ARG A 67 2.98 -25.00 1.89
C ARG A 67 3.78 -24.21 2.95
N PRO A 68 4.41 -24.88 3.93
CA PRO A 68 5.46 -24.28 4.74
C PRO A 68 6.73 -24.15 3.87
N GLY A 69 7.16 -22.92 3.53
CA GLY A 69 8.49 -22.73 2.91
C GLY A 69 8.68 -21.51 2.02
N ARG A 70 7.63 -20.83 1.54
CA ARG A 70 7.81 -19.57 0.79
C ARG A 70 7.82 -18.44 1.80
N LYS A 71 8.97 -17.78 1.99
CA LYS A 71 9.04 -16.53 2.77
C LYS A 71 8.14 -15.50 2.07
N THR A 72 6.91 -15.37 2.53
CA THR A 72 5.97 -14.34 2.08
C THR A 72 6.64 -12.99 2.33
N GLY A 73 6.83 -12.18 1.28
CA GLY A 73 7.49 -10.88 1.38
C GLY A 73 6.75 -9.94 2.32
N SER A 74 7.41 -8.94 2.89
CA SER A 74 6.75 -7.97 3.79
C SER A 74 5.55 -7.27 3.11
N LEU A 75 5.66 -6.97 1.81
CA LEU A 75 4.57 -6.41 1.00
C LEU A 75 3.38 -7.36 0.89
N GLU A 76 3.61 -8.64 0.57
CA GLU A 76 2.55 -9.65 0.49
C GLU A 76 1.84 -9.84 1.84
N LYS A 77 2.58 -9.76 2.95
CA LYS A 77 1.98 -9.82 4.28
C LYS A 77 1.09 -8.62 4.57
N MET A 78 1.54 -7.41 4.24
CA MET A 78 0.73 -6.20 4.41
C MET A 78 -0.49 -6.20 3.49
N ALA A 79 -0.39 -6.74 2.27
CA ALA A 79 -1.54 -6.87 1.36
C ALA A 79 -2.64 -7.79 1.90
N LEU A 80 -2.35 -8.65 2.87
CA LEU A 80 -3.34 -9.51 3.55
C LEU A 80 -3.95 -8.86 4.80
N MET A 81 -3.45 -7.70 5.23
CA MET A 81 -3.93 -6.97 6.40
C MET A 81 -5.06 -6.00 6.04
N GLU A 82 -5.86 -5.65 7.05
CA GLU A 82 -6.81 -4.55 6.94
C GLU A 82 -6.07 -3.20 6.97
N PRO A 83 -6.52 -2.20 6.18
CA PRO A 83 -5.95 -0.84 6.13
C PRO A 83 -5.68 -0.21 7.50
N ASP A 84 -6.64 -0.25 8.42
CA ASP A 84 -6.48 0.33 9.75
C ASP A 84 -5.43 -0.42 10.59
N GLY A 85 -5.33 -1.74 10.39
CA GLY A 85 -4.28 -2.56 10.98
C GLY A 85 -2.89 -2.17 10.47
N ILE A 86 -2.76 -1.81 9.19
CA ILE A 86 -1.51 -1.32 8.61
C ILE A 86 -1.15 0.05 9.18
N LEU A 87 -2.10 0.98 9.25
CA LEU A 87 -1.89 2.31 9.85
C LEU A 87 -1.43 2.21 11.30
N GLY A 88 -1.94 1.22 12.05
CA GLY A 88 -1.51 0.96 13.43
C GLY A 88 -0.10 0.36 13.61
N LEU A 89 0.56 -0.11 12.54
CA LEU A 89 1.90 -0.73 12.65
C LEU A 89 3.02 0.27 12.95
N HIS A 90 2.86 1.53 12.53
CA HIS A 90 3.86 2.56 12.71
C HIS A 90 3.17 3.92 12.77
N ARG A 91 3.57 4.77 13.73
CA ARG A 91 2.93 6.07 13.97
C ARG A 91 2.97 7.02 12.77
N ASP A 92 3.98 6.85 11.92
CA ASP A 92 4.22 7.70 10.76
C ASP A 92 3.58 7.10 9.48
N ASN A 93 2.89 5.96 9.59
CA ASN A 93 2.02 5.48 8.51
C ASN A 93 0.84 6.43 8.36
N PHE A 94 0.51 6.78 7.12
CA PHE A 94 -0.62 7.64 6.84
C PHE A 94 -1.35 7.18 5.59
N SER A 95 -2.60 7.61 5.47
CA SER A 95 -3.42 7.38 4.30
C SER A 95 -3.86 8.68 3.66
N VAL A 96 -4.06 8.64 2.34
CA VAL A 96 -4.57 9.77 1.55
C VAL A 96 -5.76 9.26 0.75
N GLU A 97 -6.93 9.84 0.98
CA GLU A 97 -8.11 9.47 0.21
C GLU A 97 -7.94 9.84 -1.26
N TYR A 98 -8.50 9.07 -2.18
CA TYR A 98 -8.33 9.36 -3.60
C TYR A 98 -8.75 10.79 -3.98
N PRO A 99 -9.85 11.39 -3.47
CA PRO A 99 -10.19 12.78 -3.77
C PRO A 99 -9.14 13.81 -3.34
N GLN A 100 -8.32 13.50 -2.32
CA GLN A 100 -7.26 14.38 -1.83
C GLN A 100 -5.97 14.30 -2.68
N VAL A 101 -5.87 13.30 -3.56
CA VAL A 101 -4.77 13.21 -4.52
C VAL A 101 -5.02 14.21 -5.65
N VAL A 102 -4.09 15.15 -5.81
CA VAL A 102 -4.12 16.17 -6.86
C VAL A 102 -3.51 15.62 -8.14
N SER A 103 -2.32 15.03 -8.05
CA SER A 103 -1.65 14.41 -9.20
C SER A 103 -0.64 13.34 -8.78
N VAL A 104 -0.39 12.41 -9.68
CA VAL A 104 0.70 11.43 -9.61
C VAL A 104 1.43 11.49 -10.94
N LYS A 105 2.72 11.82 -10.89
CA LYS A 105 3.58 11.82 -12.07
C LYS A 105 4.64 10.74 -11.93
N VAL A 106 4.77 9.90 -12.94
CA VAL A 106 5.76 8.84 -12.98
C VAL A 106 6.70 9.09 -14.16
N GLU A 107 8.01 9.14 -13.90
CA GLU A 107 9.02 9.43 -14.93
C GLU A 107 10.35 8.70 -14.65
N PRO A 108 11.13 8.35 -15.68
CA PRO A 108 12.44 7.74 -15.52
C PRO A 108 13.41 8.64 -14.75
N ALA A 109 14.19 8.04 -13.86
CA ALA A 109 15.21 8.72 -13.08
C ALA A 109 16.39 7.77 -12.77
N GLY A 110 17.41 7.77 -13.63
CA GLY A 110 18.69 7.11 -13.35
C GLY A 110 18.58 5.61 -13.02
N GLY A 111 17.79 4.85 -13.78
CA GLY A 111 17.57 3.41 -13.57
C GLY A 111 16.47 3.06 -12.56
N LYS A 112 15.85 4.06 -11.95
CA LYS A 112 14.60 3.95 -11.18
C LYS A 112 13.49 4.73 -11.89
N SER A 113 12.26 4.55 -11.43
CA SER A 113 11.14 5.42 -11.75
C SER A 113 10.90 6.37 -10.58
N ARG A 114 10.94 7.67 -10.83
CA ARG A 114 10.52 8.69 -9.87
C ARG A 114 9.02 8.83 -9.94
N ILE A 115 8.38 8.71 -8.79
CA ILE A 115 6.95 8.94 -8.57
C ILE A 115 6.82 10.22 -7.76
N THR A 116 6.20 11.24 -8.34
CA THR A 116 5.82 12.48 -7.64
C THR A 116 4.34 12.41 -7.31
N LEU A 117 4.01 12.22 -6.04
CA LEU A 117 2.64 12.23 -5.52
C LEU A 117 2.33 13.61 -4.92
N VAL A 118 1.40 14.34 -5.51
CA VAL A 118 0.90 15.61 -4.99
C VAL A 118 -0.48 15.38 -4.39
N THR A 119 -0.61 15.75 -3.12
CA THR A 119 -1.86 15.73 -2.36
C THR A 119 -2.30 17.16 -2.07
N MET A 120 -3.50 17.35 -1.51
CA MET A 120 -3.96 18.67 -1.08
C MET A 120 -3.03 19.31 -0.04
N ASP A 121 -2.42 18.51 0.83
CA ASP A 121 -1.63 19.00 1.96
C ASP A 121 -0.13 19.08 1.66
N GLN A 122 0.38 18.13 0.86
CA GLN A 122 1.81 18.02 0.60
C GLN A 122 2.19 17.26 -0.66
N LYS A 123 3.46 17.39 -1.03
CA LYS A 123 4.11 16.68 -2.14
C LYS A 123 5.09 15.65 -1.60
N TYR A 124 5.05 14.45 -2.16
CA TYR A 124 5.98 13.37 -1.91
C TYR A 124 6.77 13.04 -3.18
N GLU A 125 8.09 12.95 -3.05
CA GLU A 125 8.94 12.30 -4.05
C GLU A 125 9.29 10.90 -3.57
N LEU A 126 9.03 9.92 -4.42
CA LEU A 126 9.23 8.50 -4.17
C LEU A 126 9.98 7.89 -5.36
N TYR A 127 10.71 6.81 -5.12
CA TYR A 127 11.45 6.09 -6.15
C TYR A 127 11.16 4.60 -6.07
N ALA A 128 10.90 3.98 -7.20
CA ALA A 128 10.66 2.54 -7.29
C ALA A 128 11.45 1.94 -8.46
N SER A 129 11.57 0.61 -8.49
CA SER A 129 12.10 -0.05 -9.68
C SER A 129 11.11 0.13 -10.86
N PRO A 130 11.59 0.26 -12.10
CA PRO A 130 10.70 0.39 -13.26
C PRO A 130 9.70 -0.77 -13.35
N VAL A 131 10.17 -2.01 -13.13
CA VAL A 131 9.33 -3.21 -13.13
C VAL A 131 8.19 -3.15 -12.10
N ALA A 132 8.44 -2.61 -10.90
CA ALA A 132 7.41 -2.49 -9.88
C ALA A 132 6.35 -1.45 -10.27
N VAL A 133 6.76 -0.35 -10.90
CA VAL A 133 5.86 0.69 -11.41
C VAL A 133 5.00 0.15 -12.53
N ASP A 134 5.59 -0.52 -13.51
CA ASP A 134 4.87 -1.10 -14.65
C ASP A 134 3.82 -2.11 -14.16
N GLY A 135 4.17 -2.90 -13.14
CA GLY A 135 3.28 -3.88 -12.53
C GLY A 135 2.03 -3.30 -11.86
N VAL A 136 2.03 -2.01 -11.50
CA VAL A 136 0.90 -1.33 -10.86
C VAL A 136 0.30 -0.22 -11.72
N GLU A 137 0.74 -0.07 -12.97
CA GLU A 137 0.29 1.02 -13.84
C GLU A 137 -1.23 1.00 -14.04
N HIS A 138 -1.77 -0.19 -14.30
CA HIS A 138 -3.20 -0.38 -14.50
C HIS A 138 -4.00 0.05 -13.25
N ASP A 139 -3.56 -0.37 -12.06
CA ASP A 139 -4.23 -0.05 -10.80
C ASP A 139 -4.21 1.46 -10.53
N LEU A 140 -3.05 2.11 -10.67
CA LEU A 140 -2.91 3.56 -10.51
C LEU A 140 -3.83 4.31 -11.46
N ARG A 141 -3.87 3.94 -12.75
CA ARG A 141 -4.75 4.57 -13.73
C ARG A 141 -6.23 4.33 -13.43
N SER A 142 -6.59 3.13 -13.00
CA SER A 142 -7.97 2.77 -12.66
C SER A 142 -8.48 3.59 -11.46
N LEU A 143 -7.64 3.74 -10.42
CA LEU A 143 -8.02 4.39 -9.16
C LEU A 143 -7.98 5.92 -9.22
N LEU A 144 -6.98 6.48 -9.89
CA LEU A 144 -6.72 7.93 -9.91
C LEU A 144 -7.12 8.60 -11.23
N GLY A 145 -7.37 7.82 -12.28
CA GLY A 145 -7.85 8.29 -13.57
C GLY A 145 -6.88 9.28 -14.22
N ARG A 146 -7.42 10.44 -14.63
CA ARG A 146 -6.66 11.51 -15.31
C ARG A 146 -5.60 12.20 -14.45
N ARG A 147 -5.55 11.89 -13.14
CA ARG A 147 -4.55 12.45 -12.22
C ARG A 147 -3.20 11.75 -12.32
N VAL A 148 -3.10 10.64 -13.06
CA VAL A 148 -1.84 9.92 -13.27
C VAL A 148 -1.26 10.22 -14.64
N GLU A 149 -0.03 10.70 -14.65
CA GLU A 149 0.76 10.95 -15.86
C GLU A 149 2.00 10.05 -15.84
N TYR A 150 2.15 9.22 -16.89
CA TYR A 150 3.38 8.47 -17.14
C TYR A 150 4.14 9.17 -18.25
N ARG A 151 5.42 9.50 -18.00
CA ARG A 151 6.35 9.95 -19.02
C ARG A 151 7.32 8.81 -19.29
N SER A 152 7.47 8.45 -20.56
CA SER A 152 8.44 7.47 -21.04
C SER A 152 9.73 8.13 -21.50
#